data_AF-A0A920DLM5-F1
#
_entry.id   AF-A0A920DLM5-F1
#
_cell.length_a   1.000
_cell.length_b   1.000
_cell.length_c   1.000
_cell.angle_alpha   90.00
_cell.angle_beta   90.00
_cell.angle_gamma   90.00
#
_symmetry.space_group_name_H-M   'P 1'
#
loop_
_entity.id
_entity.type
_entity.pdbx_description
1 polymer ?
#
loop_
_entity_poly.entity_id
_entity_poly.type
_entity_poly.pdbx_seq_one_letter_code
_entity_poly.pdbx_strand_id
1 'polypeptide(L)' 'MLKSTSEAMRLIKQGAVKIDEQKIEDPKFQVEKGTNQTYQVGKRNFKKINVT' A
#
# COMPACT_ATOMS: atom_id res chain seq x y z
N MET A 1 10.72 1.65 -5.71
CA MET A 1 11.07 2.20 -4.38
C MET A 1 10.57 3.63 -4.36
N LEU A 2 9.65 3.97 -3.45
CA LEU A 2 9.05 5.31 -3.38
C LEU A 2 10.08 6.29 -2.80
N LYS A 3 10.21 7.48 -3.39
CA LYS A 3 11.22 8.46 -2.97
C LYS A 3 10.82 9.21 -1.70
N SER A 4 9.52 9.28 -1.36
CA SER A 4 9.02 10.00 -0.19
C SER A 4 7.63 9.55 0.24
N THR A 5 7.29 9.78 1.51
CA THR A 5 5.96 9.51 2.10
C THR A 5 4.85 10.23 1.33
N SER A 6 5.12 11.44 0.82
CA SER A 6 4.18 12.24 0.03
C SER A 6 3.86 11.61 -1.33
N GLU A 7 4.82 10.93 -1.96
CA GLU A 7 4.58 10.14 -3.19
C GLU A 7 3.71 8.93 -2.90
N ALA A 8 3.94 8.25 -1.78
CA ALA A 8 3.10 7.15 -1.34
C ALA A 8 1.64 7.61 -1.17
N MET A 9 1.40 8.73 -0.45
CA MET A 9 0.05 9.26 -0.23
C MET A 9 -0.64 9.67 -1.54
N ARG A 10 0.09 10.26 -2.50
CA ARG A 10 -0.47 10.60 -3.82
C ARG A 10 -0.91 9.37 -4.59
N LEU A 11 -0.09 8.32 -4.60
CA LEU A 11 -0.42 7.06 -5.27
C LEU A 11 -1.62 6.36 -4.61
N ILE A 12 -1.70 6.39 -3.28
CA ILE A 12 -2.86 5.89 -2.53
C ILE A 12 -4.11 6.70 -2.93
N LYS A 13 -4.06 8.04 -2.88
CA LYS A 13 -5.19 8.90 -3.31
C LYS A 13 -5.59 8.72 -4.78
N GLN A 14 -4.66 8.38 -5.66
CA GLN A 14 -4.94 8.07 -7.06
C GLN A 14 -5.51 6.66 -7.26
N GLY A 15 -5.67 5.88 -6.19
CA GLY A 15 -6.10 4.48 -6.27
C GLY A 15 -5.09 3.60 -6.99
N ALA A 16 -3.82 4.01 -7.07
CA ALA A 16 -2.75 3.20 -7.65
C ALA A 16 -2.28 2.13 -6.66
N VAL A 17 -2.72 2.14 -5.41
CA VAL A 17 -2.33 1.16 -4.39
C VAL A 17 -3.45 0.17 -4.13
N LYS A 18 -3.10 -1.11 -4.07
CA LYS A 18 -3.96 -2.20 -3.64
C LYS A 18 -3.32 -2.94 -2.48
N ILE A 19 -4.11 -3.34 -1.51
CA ILE A 19 -3.71 -4.22 -0.43
C ILE A 19 -4.62 -5.44 -0.51
N ASP A 20 -4.05 -6.64 -0.65
CA ASP A 20 -4.81 -7.89 -0.68
C ASP A 20 -5.95 -7.87 -1.73
N GLU A 21 -5.63 -7.40 -2.94
CA GLU A 21 -6.59 -7.17 -4.03
C GLU A 21 -7.64 -6.06 -3.80
N GLN A 22 -7.74 -5.49 -2.60
CA GLN A 22 -8.57 -4.34 -2.30
C GLN A 22 -7.86 -3.04 -2.67
N LYS A 23 -8.53 -2.18 -3.44
CA LYS A 23 -8.01 -0.86 -3.80
C LYS A 23 -8.10 0.05 -2.58
N ILE A 24 -6.98 0.64 -2.18
CA ILE A 24 -6.91 1.53 -1.03
C ILE A 24 -6.75 2.96 -1.52
N GLU A 25 -7.70 3.78 -1.14
CA GLU A 25 -7.71 5.22 -1.43
C GLU A 25 -7.46 6.05 -0.16
N ASP A 26 -7.54 5.40 1.01
CA ASP A 26 -7.33 6.02 2.31
C ASP A 26 -5.86 5.86 2.78
N PRO A 27 -5.08 6.94 2.85
CA PRO A 27 -3.68 6.88 3.29
C PRO A 27 -3.53 6.69 4.81
N LYS A 28 -4.63 6.77 5.58
CA LYS A 28 -4.66 6.48 7.02
C LYS A 28 -5.13 5.04 7.28
N PHE A 29 -5.28 4.22 6.25
CA PHE A 29 -5.59 2.80 6.43
C PHE A 29 -4.61 2.17 7.41
N GLN A 30 -5.13 1.79 8.57
CA GLN A 30 -4.33 1.14 9.61
C GLN A 30 -4.28 -0.34 9.31
N VAL A 31 -3.07 -0.86 9.22
CA VAL A 31 -2.83 -2.30 9.11
C VAL A 31 -2.58 -2.89 10.49
N GLU A 32 -3.33 -3.93 10.80
CA GLU A 32 -3.18 -4.66 12.05
C GLU A 32 -1.84 -5.39 12.11
N LYS A 33 -1.16 -5.25 13.24
CA LYS A 33 0.07 -5.99 13.54
C LYS A 33 -0.26 -7.47 13.69
N GLY A 34 0.56 -8.35 13.13
CA GLY A 34 0.31 -9.78 13.00
C GLY A 34 -0.29 -10.22 11.66
N THR A 35 -0.58 -9.28 10.74
CA THR A 35 -1.11 -9.62 9.41
C THR A 35 -0.03 -9.62 8.32
N ASN A 36 -0.20 -10.54 7.37
CA ASN A 36 0.75 -10.81 6.30
C ASN A 36 0.16 -10.32 4.96
N GLN A 37 0.06 -9.00 4.82
CA GLN A 37 -0.67 -8.39 3.70
C GLN A 37 0.23 -8.11 2.50
N THR A 38 -0.33 -8.25 1.30
CA THR A 38 0.37 -7.94 0.05
C THR A 38 -0.01 -6.56 -0.46
N TYR A 39 0.97 -5.67 -0.55
CA TYR A 39 0.82 -4.29 -1.01
C TYR A 39 1.30 -4.20 -2.44
N GLN A 40 0.39 -3.88 -3.34
CA GLN A 40 0.67 -3.61 -4.73
C GLN A 40 0.59 -2.11 -4.97
N VAL A 41 1.64 -1.53 -5.55
CA VAL A 41 1.70 -0.13 -5.98
C VAL A 41 1.84 -0.09 -7.50
N GLY A 42 0.74 0.23 -8.17
CA GLY A 42 0.61 0.22 -9.62
C GLY A 42 0.71 -1.18 -10.21
N LYS A 43 1.11 -1.27 -11.49
CA LYS A 43 1.16 -2.55 -12.21
C LYS A 43 2.46 -3.34 -11.98
N ARG A 44 3.54 -2.68 -11.58
CA ARG A 44 4.90 -3.26 -11.57
C ARG A 44 5.56 -3.35 -10.19
N ASN A 45 5.01 -2.72 -9.14
CA ASN A 45 5.60 -2.82 -7.81
C ASN A 45 4.68 -3.64 -6.91
N PHE A 46 5.14 -4.80 -6.46
CA PHE A 46 4.49 -5.62 -5.47
C PHE A 46 5.43 -5.77 -4.28
N LYS A 47 4.90 -5.66 -3.07
CA LYS A 47 5.61 -5.87 -1.82
C LYS A 47 4.72 -6.63 -0.85
N LYS A 48 5.17 -7.80 -0.41
CA LYS A 48 4.64 -8.42 0.80
C LYS A 48 5.23 -7.71 2.01
N ILE A 49 4.38 -7.25 2.92
CA ILE A 49 4.81 -6.70 4.19
C ILE A 49 4.24 -7.61 5.27
N ASN A 50 5.14 -8.26 6.00
CA ASN A 50 4.81 -8.97 7.22
C ASN A 50 4.94 -7.96 8.36
N VAL A 51 3.82 -7.59 8.99
CA VAL A 51 3.86 -6.77 10.19
C VAL A 51 3.91 -7.74 11.37
N THR A 52 5.09 -7.98 11.92
CA THR A 52 5.29 -8.72 13.19
C THR A 52 5.27 -7.76 14.36
#